data_AF-A0A6G0YVM2-F1
#
_entry.id   AF-A0A6G0YVM2-F1
#
_cell.length_a   1.000
_cell.length_b   1.000
_cell.length_c   1.000
_cell.angle_alpha   90.00
_cell.angle_beta   90.00
_cell.angle_gamma   90.00
#
_symmetry.space_group_name_H-M   'P 1'
#
loop_
_entity.id
_entity.type
_entity.pdbx_description
1 polymer ?
#
loop_
_entity_poly.entity_id
_entity_poly.type
_entity_poly.pdbx_seq_one_letter_code
_entity_poly.pdbx_strand_id
1 'polypeptide(L)'
;MFNVKISTYMIHDTYFKLHTNNIIKKSSSKLGFIKRTCKDFHDAHALKLLYFSLVRSQLEYANLIWHTNSITQNKDLSQIQNNFLRFLSFQCHIYRAPHSDYNMLFSILPLEKRFTQLNLKFLYKLLHNIIDCPELVERLCFKINPLNSRQKQLFYPPNISSKYMSYLLLIL
;
A
#
# COMPACT_ATOMS: atom_id res chain seq x y z
N MET A 1 -29.35 7.56 -21.25
CA MET A 1 -27.99 8.12 -21.00
C MET A 1 -27.39 7.71 -19.64
N PHE A 2 -28.18 7.23 -18.65
CA PHE A 2 -27.68 6.76 -17.34
C PHE A 2 -26.97 5.39 -17.37
N ASN A 3 -27.40 4.45 -18.20
CA ASN A 3 -26.82 3.10 -18.26
C ASN A 3 -25.38 3.05 -18.82
N VAL A 4 -25.02 3.97 -19.73
CA VAL A 4 -23.67 4.03 -20.31
C VAL A 4 -22.64 4.51 -19.28
N LYS A 5 -23.00 5.53 -18.47
CA LYS A 5 -22.11 6.04 -17.41
C LYS A 5 -21.84 4.99 -16.32
N ILE A 6 -22.88 4.28 -15.87
CA ILE A 6 -22.74 3.20 -14.86
C ILE A 6 -21.82 2.10 -15.39
N SER A 7 -22.02 1.67 -16.65
CA SER A 7 -21.15 0.67 -17.27
C SER A 7 -19.69 1.15 -17.33
N THR A 8 -19.41 2.38 -17.74
CA THR A 8 -18.04 2.91 -17.80
C THR A 8 -17.35 3.02 -16.44
N TYR A 9 -18.07 3.41 -15.38
CA TYR A 9 -17.51 3.43 -14.02
C TYR A 9 -17.19 2.02 -13.51
N MET A 10 -18.08 1.05 -13.76
CA MET A 10 -17.85 -0.35 -13.39
C MET A 10 -16.68 -0.98 -14.16
N ILE A 11 -16.47 -0.62 -15.42
CA ILE A 11 -15.36 -1.13 -16.24
C ILE A 11 -14.02 -0.58 -15.72
N HIS A 12 -13.98 0.69 -15.30
CA HIS A 12 -12.78 1.28 -14.71
C HIS A 12 -12.42 0.57 -13.39
N ASP A 13 -13.39 0.36 -12.50
CA ASP A 13 -13.15 -0.33 -11.22
C ASP A 13 -12.70 -1.80 -11.39
N THR A 14 -13.18 -2.49 -12.43
CA THR A 14 -12.79 -3.87 -12.71
C THR A 14 -11.39 -3.98 -13.32
N TYR A 15 -11.00 -3.05 -14.20
CA TYR A 15 -9.66 -3.00 -14.77
C TYR A 15 -8.57 -2.79 -13.70
N PHE A 16 -8.79 -1.83 -12.79
CA PHE A 16 -7.85 -1.57 -11.70
C PHE A 16 -7.76 -2.77 -10.73
N LYS A 17 -8.89 -3.40 -10.39
CA LYS A 17 -8.88 -4.64 -9.59
C LYS A 17 -8.10 -5.77 -10.27
N LEU A 18 -8.24 -5.93 -11.57
CA LEU A 18 -7.51 -6.94 -12.33
C LEU A 18 -6.00 -6.65 -12.31
N HIS A 19 -5.62 -5.39 -12.50
CA HIS A 19 -4.23 -4.95 -12.41
C HIS A 19 -3.64 -5.21 -11.02
N THR A 20 -4.32 -4.83 -9.94
CA THR A 20 -3.85 -5.09 -8.56
C THR A 20 -3.73 -6.58 -8.27
N ASN A 21 -4.70 -7.36 -8.71
CA ASN A 21 -4.69 -8.82 -8.54
C ASN A 21 -3.50 -9.44 -9.29
N ASN A 22 -3.15 -8.93 -10.47
CA ASN A 22 -1.99 -9.39 -11.22
C ASN A 22 -0.67 -9.06 -10.50
N ILE A 23 -0.55 -7.86 -9.91
CA ILE A 23 0.62 -7.47 -9.09
C ILE A 23 0.76 -8.38 -7.87
N ILE A 24 -0.34 -8.61 -7.14
CA ILE A 24 -0.40 -9.48 -5.96
C ILE A 24 -0.02 -10.91 -6.35
N LYS A 25 -0.61 -11.46 -7.41
CA LYS A 25 -0.30 -12.81 -7.93
C LYS A 25 1.17 -12.93 -8.30
N LYS A 26 1.71 -11.99 -9.07
CA LYS A 26 3.13 -12.00 -9.49
C LYS A 26 4.07 -11.91 -8.29
N SER A 27 3.73 -11.12 -7.28
CA SER A 27 4.49 -11.00 -6.02
C SER A 27 4.45 -12.29 -5.21
N SER A 28 3.28 -12.95 -5.14
CA SER A 28 3.10 -14.25 -4.51
C SER A 28 3.89 -15.36 -5.23
N SER A 29 3.91 -15.35 -6.57
CA SER A 29 4.72 -16.28 -7.37
C SER A 29 6.21 -16.11 -7.09
N LYS A 30 6.71 -14.87 -6.99
CA LYS A 30 8.11 -14.59 -6.59
C LYS A 30 8.42 -15.07 -5.18
N LEU A 31 7.50 -14.88 -4.23
CA LEU A 31 7.65 -15.43 -2.89
C LEU A 31 7.74 -16.96 -2.93
N GLY A 32 6.91 -17.63 -3.73
CA GLY A 32 6.97 -19.07 -3.94
C GLY A 32 8.29 -19.53 -4.55
N PHE A 33 8.86 -18.76 -5.47
CA PHE A 33 10.21 -18.99 -6.01
C PHE A 33 11.26 -18.94 -4.90
N ILE A 34 11.29 -17.86 -4.10
CA ILE A 34 12.21 -17.71 -2.97
C ILE A 34 12.12 -18.90 -2.01
N LYS A 35 10.90 -19.34 -1.67
CA LYS A 35 10.71 -20.48 -0.76
C LYS A 35 11.32 -21.79 -1.27
N ARG A 36 11.26 -22.02 -2.58
CA ARG A 36 11.82 -23.22 -3.20
C ARG A 36 13.33 -23.15 -3.34
N THR A 37 13.87 -21.99 -3.74
CA THR A 37 15.32 -21.82 -3.94
C THR A 37 16.07 -21.69 -2.63
N CYS A 38 15.48 -21.04 -1.63
CA CYS A 38 16.11 -20.75 -0.36
C CYS A 38 15.68 -21.72 0.74
N LYS A 39 15.36 -22.97 0.38
CA LYS A 39 14.92 -23.99 1.34
C LYS A 39 16.02 -24.36 2.33
N ASP A 40 17.27 -24.40 1.88
CA ASP A 40 18.43 -24.80 2.69
C ASP A 40 19.19 -23.60 3.30
N PHE A 41 18.67 -22.39 3.08
CA PHE A 41 19.28 -21.15 3.59
C PHE A 41 18.67 -20.78 4.94
N HIS A 42 19.53 -20.71 5.95
CA HIS A 42 19.12 -20.44 7.34
C HIS A 42 19.44 -19.00 7.79
N ASP A 43 20.11 -18.19 6.96
CA ASP A 43 20.39 -16.80 7.29
C ASP A 43 19.15 -15.91 7.13
N ALA A 44 18.65 -15.43 8.27
CA ALA A 44 17.52 -14.51 8.35
C ALA A 44 17.77 -13.19 7.58
N HIS A 45 19.01 -12.69 7.57
CA HIS A 45 19.34 -11.41 6.94
C HIS A 45 19.31 -11.51 5.42
N ALA A 46 19.94 -12.53 4.84
CA ALA A 46 19.86 -12.81 3.40
C ALA A 46 18.41 -13.00 2.92
N LEU A 47 17.60 -13.77 3.66
CA LEU A 47 16.18 -13.98 3.31
C LEU A 47 15.36 -12.68 3.35
N LYS A 48 15.59 -11.82 4.36
CA LYS A 48 14.98 -10.48 4.44
C LYS A 48 15.37 -9.63 3.25
N LEU A 49 16.65 -9.61 2.89
CA LEU A 49 17.16 -8.83 1.77
C LEU A 49 16.52 -9.28 0.45
N LEU A 50 16.43 -10.59 0.22
CA LEU A 50 15.83 -11.17 -0.97
C LEU A 50 14.33 -10.86 -1.08
N TYR A 51 13.61 -10.90 0.04
CA TYR A 51 12.22 -10.48 0.08
C TYR A 51 12.05 -8.99 -0.25
N PHE A 52 12.91 -8.13 0.31
CA PHE A 52 12.86 -6.70 0.05
C PHE A 52 13.17 -6.37 -1.42
N SER A 53 14.17 -7.03 -2.01
CA SER A 53 14.61 -6.75 -3.37
C SER A 53 13.67 -7.30 -4.45
N LEU A 54 13.03 -8.46 -4.25
CA LEU A 54 12.23 -9.12 -5.29
C LEU A 54 10.72 -8.93 -5.13
N VAL A 55 10.21 -9.12 -3.91
CA VAL A 55 8.76 -9.13 -3.63
C VAL A 55 8.30 -7.73 -3.25
N ARG A 56 8.95 -7.13 -2.26
CA ARG A 56 8.54 -5.83 -1.72
C ARG A 56 8.75 -4.70 -2.71
N SER A 57 9.85 -4.68 -3.45
CA SER A 57 10.08 -3.72 -4.53
C SER A 57 8.95 -3.70 -5.56
N GLN A 58 8.39 -4.86 -5.89
CA GLN A 58 7.28 -4.97 -6.82
C GLN A 58 5.95 -4.48 -6.23
N LEU A 59 5.75 -4.67 -4.92
CA LEU A 59 4.57 -4.15 -4.21
C LEU A 59 4.69 -2.65 -3.89
N GLU A 60 5.89 -2.11 -3.73
CA GLU A 60 6.08 -0.67 -3.51
C GLU A 60 6.06 0.11 -4.85
N TYR A 61 6.32 -0.58 -5.96
CA TYR A 61 6.31 0.03 -7.29
C TYR A 61 4.93 0.57 -7.65
N ALA A 62 4.89 1.84 -8.09
CA ALA A 62 3.68 2.52 -8.54
C ALA A 62 2.51 2.46 -7.55
N ASN A 63 2.79 2.28 -6.24
CA ASN A 63 1.78 2.13 -5.20
C ASN A 63 0.71 3.25 -5.25
N LEU A 64 1.14 4.48 -5.53
CA LEU A 64 0.27 5.65 -5.68
C LEU A 64 -0.86 5.45 -6.72
N ILE A 65 -0.61 4.66 -7.76
CA ILE A 65 -1.50 4.50 -8.90
C ILE A 65 -2.51 3.38 -8.65
N TRP A 66 -2.07 2.26 -8.08
CA TRP A 66 -2.88 1.04 -8.02
C TRP A 66 -3.44 0.74 -6.64
N HIS A 67 -2.85 1.26 -5.55
CA HIS A 67 -3.32 0.97 -4.19
C HIS A 67 -4.57 1.77 -3.87
N THR A 68 -5.69 1.08 -3.65
CA THR A 68 -6.99 1.73 -3.46
C THR A 68 -7.46 1.76 -2.01
N ASN A 69 -6.56 1.58 -1.02
CA ASN A 69 -6.89 1.50 0.41
C ASN A 69 -8.06 0.54 0.73
N SER A 70 -8.35 -0.42 -0.16
CA SER A 70 -9.47 -1.32 0.02
C SER A 70 -9.15 -2.37 1.07
N ILE A 71 -10.13 -2.68 1.93
CA ILE A 71 -9.98 -3.68 3.00
C ILE A 71 -9.53 -5.03 2.44
N THR A 72 -10.03 -5.44 1.27
CA THR A 72 -9.66 -6.71 0.64
C THR A 72 -8.21 -6.70 0.16
N GLN A 73 -7.79 -5.65 -0.55
CA GLN A 73 -6.41 -5.51 -1.02
C GLN A 73 -5.43 -5.48 0.15
N ASN A 74 -5.74 -4.73 1.20
CA ASN A 74 -4.93 -4.67 2.42
C ASN A 74 -4.79 -6.04 3.10
N LYS A 75 -5.86 -6.84 3.14
CA LYS A 75 -5.82 -8.23 3.61
C LYS A 75 -4.93 -9.12 2.73
N ASP A 76 -5.05 -9.03 1.42
CA ASP A 76 -4.23 -9.82 0.49
C ASP A 76 -2.74 -9.49 0.60
N LEU A 77 -2.41 -8.21 0.72
CA LEU A 77 -1.04 -7.73 0.94
C LEU A 77 -0.47 -8.21 2.27
N SER A 78 -1.27 -8.10 3.34
CA SER A 78 -0.91 -8.63 4.66
C SER A 78 -0.72 -10.14 4.64
N GLN A 79 -1.50 -10.87 3.83
CA GLN A 79 -1.34 -12.31 3.65
C GLN A 79 -0.01 -12.67 2.97
N ILE A 80 0.43 -11.92 1.95
CA ILE A 80 1.75 -12.13 1.33
C ILE A 80 2.86 -11.92 2.37
N GLN A 81 2.78 -10.82 3.13
CA GLN A 81 3.77 -10.53 4.17
C GLN A 81 3.79 -11.61 5.25
N ASN A 82 2.63 -12.03 5.77
CA ASN A 82 2.52 -13.10 6.77
C ASN A 82 3.03 -14.44 6.24
N ASN A 83 2.81 -14.72 4.96
CA ASN A 83 3.31 -15.94 4.31
C ASN A 83 4.84 -15.97 4.23
N PHE A 84 5.48 -14.81 4.03
CA PHE A 84 6.94 -14.67 4.12
C PHE A 84 7.42 -14.82 5.56
N LEU A 85 6.78 -14.14 6.53
CA LEU A 85 7.16 -14.20 7.94
C LEU A 85 7.07 -15.63 8.50
N ARG A 86 6.05 -16.40 8.11
CA ARG A 86 5.94 -17.82 8.44
C ARG A 86 7.08 -18.66 7.89
N PHE A 87 7.50 -18.37 6.65
CA PHE A 87 8.65 -19.06 6.05
C PHE A 87 9.93 -18.72 6.79
N LEU A 88 10.13 -17.44 7.12
CA LEU A 88 11.33 -16.99 7.82
C LEU A 88 11.39 -17.54 9.26
N SER A 89 10.26 -17.60 9.98
CA SER A 89 10.22 -18.22 11.32
C SER A 89 10.54 -19.71 11.27
N PHE A 90 10.10 -20.40 10.23
CA PHE A 90 10.41 -21.81 10.02
C PHE A 90 11.91 -22.01 9.77
N GLN A 91 12.52 -21.20 8.90
CA GLN A 91 13.95 -21.32 8.57
C GLN A 91 14.87 -20.97 9.74
N CYS A 92 14.47 -20.03 10.60
CA CYS A 92 15.30 -19.59 11.73
C CYS A 92 14.97 -20.33 13.05
N HIS A 93 14.15 -21.39 13.01
CA HIS A 93 13.71 -22.16 14.18
C HIS A 93 13.16 -21.31 15.35
N ILE A 94 12.47 -20.20 15.04
CA ILE A 94 11.94 -19.31 16.06
C ILE A 94 10.59 -19.83 16.51
N TYR A 95 10.50 -20.22 17.79
CA TYR A 95 9.24 -20.63 18.40
C TYR A 95 8.25 -19.47 18.42
N ARG A 96 7.02 -19.75 18.01
CA ARG A 96 5.94 -18.78 17.93
C ARG A 96 4.74 -19.29 18.72
N ALA A 97 4.25 -18.46 19.65
CA ALA A 97 2.97 -18.70 20.30
C ALA A 97 1.82 -18.60 19.27
N PRO A 98 0.83 -19.51 19.32
CA PRO A 98 -0.32 -19.46 18.42
C PRO A 98 -1.02 -18.10 18.51
N HIS A 99 -1.46 -17.57 17.36
CA HIS A 99 -2.14 -16.27 17.22
C HIS A 99 -1.35 -14.99 17.56
N SER A 100 -0.03 -15.06 17.84
CA SER A 100 0.79 -13.84 18.07
C SER A 100 1.06 -13.03 16.79
N ASP A 101 1.33 -11.73 16.88
CA ASP A 101 1.72 -10.92 15.70
C ASP A 101 3.17 -11.17 15.29
N TYR A 102 3.42 -11.37 13.99
CA TYR A 102 4.78 -11.59 13.46
C TYR A 102 5.65 -10.32 13.49
N ASN A 103 5.04 -9.14 13.63
CA ASN A 103 5.72 -7.85 13.49
C ASN A 103 6.76 -7.58 14.58
N MET A 104 6.54 -8.09 15.80
CA MET A 104 7.47 -7.85 16.91
C MET A 104 8.75 -8.71 16.82
N LEU A 105 8.70 -9.86 16.14
CA LEU A 105 9.82 -10.82 16.12
C LEU A 105 10.89 -10.49 15.07
N PHE A 106 10.51 -9.84 13.96
CA PHE A 106 11.40 -9.66 12.80
C PHE A 106 11.66 -8.19 12.43
N SER A 107 11.08 -7.24 13.17
CA SER A 107 11.18 -5.79 12.91
C SER A 107 10.79 -5.38 11.48
N ILE A 108 9.94 -6.16 10.81
CA ILE A 108 9.44 -5.84 9.46
C ILE A 108 8.18 -5.00 9.62
N LEU A 109 8.26 -3.73 9.21
CA LEU A 109 7.11 -2.83 9.23
C LEU A 109 5.97 -3.40 8.37
N PRO A 110 4.70 -3.34 8.82
CA PRO A 110 3.54 -3.62 7.98
C PRO A 110 3.60 -2.86 6.66
N LEU A 111 3.23 -3.53 5.57
CA LEU A 111 3.25 -2.93 4.24
C LEU A 111 2.34 -1.69 4.16
N GLU A 112 1.19 -1.72 4.82
CA GLU A 112 0.26 -0.59 4.89
C GLU A 112 0.91 0.68 5.46
N LYS A 113 1.59 0.58 6.61
CA LYS A 113 2.30 1.72 7.22
C LYS A 113 3.35 2.29 6.28
N ARG A 114 4.02 1.44 5.50
CA ARG A 114 5.01 1.88 4.51
C ARG A 114 4.38 2.57 3.33
N PHE A 115 3.25 2.08 2.84
CA PHE A 115 2.51 2.73 1.78
C PHE A 115 2.08 4.13 2.20
N THR A 116 1.60 4.30 3.43
CA THR A 116 1.34 5.63 4.00
C THR A 116 2.60 6.50 4.01
N GLN A 117 3.75 5.96 4.46
CA GLN A 117 5.02 6.71 4.45
C GLN A 117 5.47 7.11 3.04
N LEU A 118 5.33 6.23 2.05
CA LEU A 118 5.68 6.50 0.65
C LEU A 118 4.76 7.57 0.06
N ASN A 119 3.46 7.49 0.34
CA ASN A 119 2.48 8.48 -0.11
C ASN A 119 2.75 9.85 0.53
N LEU A 120 3.02 9.90 1.83
CA LEU A 120 3.40 11.14 2.53
C LEU A 120 4.70 11.74 2.00
N LYS A 121 5.71 10.90 1.72
CA LYS A 121 6.98 11.35 1.14
C LYS A 121 6.79 11.89 -0.27
N PHE A 122 5.94 11.27 -1.06
CA PHE A 122 5.57 11.76 -2.39
C PHE A 122 4.84 13.10 -2.29
N LEU A 123 3.84 13.21 -1.41
CA LEU A 123 3.10 14.45 -1.16
C LEU A 123 4.05 15.57 -0.72
N TYR A 124 4.93 15.31 0.24
CA TYR A 124 5.93 16.26 0.71
C TYR A 124 6.82 16.77 -0.45
N LYS A 125 7.33 15.85 -1.29
CA LYS A 125 8.14 16.23 -2.44
C LYS A 125 7.38 17.08 -3.46
N LEU A 126 6.10 16.78 -3.66
CA LEU A 126 5.22 17.54 -4.54
C LEU A 126 4.99 18.95 -4.00
N LEU A 127 4.73 19.11 -2.70
CA LEU A 127 4.51 20.43 -2.06
C LEU A 127 5.75 21.32 -2.05
N HIS A 128 6.93 20.72 -1.96
CA HIS A 128 8.20 21.43 -1.95
C HIS A 128 8.78 21.65 -3.36
N ASN A 129 8.00 21.41 -4.43
CA ASN A 129 8.44 21.50 -5.83
C ASN A 129 9.74 20.73 -6.13
N ILE A 130 9.94 19.59 -5.46
CA ILE A 130 11.02 18.65 -5.79
C ILE A 130 10.60 17.78 -6.99
N ILE A 131 9.29 17.66 -7.22
CA ILE A 131 8.68 16.98 -8.36
C ILE A 131 7.85 18.02 -9.11
N ASP A 132 8.31 18.39 -10.31
CA ASP A 132 7.62 19.37 -11.16
C ASP A 132 6.48 18.69 -11.92
N CYS A 133 5.29 18.71 -11.34
CA CYS A 133 4.05 18.22 -11.96
C CYS A 133 2.90 19.21 -11.68
N PRO A 134 2.82 20.33 -12.41
CA PRO A 134 1.82 21.36 -12.17
C PRO A 134 0.39 20.83 -12.25
N GLU A 135 0.12 19.85 -13.12
CA GLU A 135 -1.22 19.25 -13.25
C GLU A 135 -1.66 18.47 -12.01
N LEU A 136 -0.70 17.90 -11.26
CA LEU A 136 -0.98 17.21 -10.01
C LEU A 136 -1.16 18.20 -8.86
N VAL A 137 -0.38 19.29 -8.85
CA VAL A 137 -0.49 20.37 -7.87
C VAL A 137 -1.83 21.08 -7.99
N GLU A 138 -2.28 21.38 -9.22
CA GLU A 138 -3.57 22.02 -9.49
C GLU A 138 -4.77 21.16 -9.07
N ARG A 139 -4.64 19.83 -9.14
CA ARG A 139 -5.67 18.88 -8.69
C ARG A 139 -5.71 18.68 -7.18
N LEU A 140 -4.69 19.12 -6.44
CA LEU A 140 -4.73 19.10 -4.98
C LEU A 140 -5.59 20.27 -4.50
N CYS A 141 -6.68 19.95 -3.79
CA CYS A 141 -7.58 20.95 -3.23
C CYS A 141 -6.96 21.65 -2.02
N PHE A 142 -5.98 22.54 -2.24
CA PHE A 142 -5.42 23.38 -1.19
C PHE A 142 -6.47 24.32 -0.63
N LYS A 143 -6.70 24.25 0.68
CA LYS A 143 -7.48 25.25 1.40
C LYS A 143 -6.54 26.40 1.74
N ILE A 144 -6.61 27.46 0.94
CA ILE A 144 -5.90 28.71 1.23
C ILE A 144 -6.63 29.37 2.40
N ASN A 145 -6.11 29.20 3.62
CA ASN A 145 -6.64 29.87 4.79
C ASN A 145 -6.22 31.35 4.77
N PRO A 146 -7.14 32.30 5.00
CA PRO A 146 -6.76 33.70 5.18
C PRO A 146 -5.86 33.85 6.41
N LEU A 147 -4.95 34.83 6.38
CA LEU A 147 -3.84 35.02 7.34
C LEU A 147 -4.25 35.03 8.84
N ASN A 148 -5.52 35.30 9.15
CA ASN A 148 -6.08 35.34 10.52
C ASN A 148 -7.08 34.22 10.83
N SER A 149 -7.06 33.11 10.10
CA SER A 149 -7.91 31.95 10.37
C SER A 149 -7.35 31.09 11.50
N ARG A 150 -8.16 30.78 12.52
CA ARG A 150 -7.82 29.79 13.56
C ARG A 150 -7.84 28.34 13.04
N GLN A 151 -8.24 28.11 11.79
CA GLN A 151 -8.31 26.78 11.20
C GLN A 151 -6.96 26.39 10.58
N LYS A 152 -6.37 25.29 11.07
CA LYS A 152 -5.08 24.76 10.60
C LYS A 152 -5.21 23.75 9.44
N GLN A 153 -6.39 23.59 8.85
CA GLN A 153 -6.60 22.60 7.79
C GLN A 153 -6.00 23.08 6.46
N LEU A 154 -4.99 22.37 5.94
CA LEU A 154 -4.32 22.69 4.67
C LEU A 154 -5.12 22.29 3.42
N PHE A 155 -6.08 21.38 3.54
CA PHE A 155 -6.90 20.88 2.42
C PHE A 155 -8.38 21.16 2.68
N TYR A 156 -9.15 21.33 1.61
CA TYR A 156 -10.61 21.43 1.74
C TYR A 156 -11.16 20.08 2.22
N PRO A 157 -11.98 20.02 3.29
CA PRO A 157 -12.77 18.82 3.54
C PRO A 157 -13.69 18.63 2.33
N PRO A 158 -13.68 17.46 1.69
CA PRO A 158 -14.53 17.27 0.52
C PRO A 158 -16.00 17.33 0.96
N ASN A 159 -16.81 18.14 0.29
CA ASN A 159 -18.27 18.16 0.46
C ASN A 159 -18.84 16.87 -0.14
N ILE A 160 -18.83 15.79 0.64
CA ILE A 160 -19.29 14.49 0.19
C ILE A 160 -20.70 14.24 0.72
N SER A 161 -21.70 14.30 -0.16
CA SER A 161 -23.11 14.00 0.17
C SER A 161 -23.40 12.50 0.34
N SER A 162 -22.43 11.63 0.06
CA SER A 162 -22.61 10.17 0.04
C SER A 162 -21.80 9.47 1.12
N LYS A 163 -22.51 8.81 2.04
CA LYS A 163 -21.97 8.05 3.20
C LYS A 163 -20.93 6.97 2.88
N TYR A 164 -20.74 6.61 1.62
CA TYR A 164 -19.85 5.51 1.20
C TYR A 164 -18.37 5.90 1.07
N MET A 165 -18.05 7.19 0.94
CA MET A 165 -16.67 7.67 0.77
C MET A 165 -16.07 8.30 2.04
N SER A 166 -16.86 8.49 3.10
CA SER A 166 -16.38 9.02 4.39
C SER A 166 -15.37 8.09 5.09
N TYR A 167 -15.47 6.77 4.86
CA TYR A 167 -14.55 5.80 5.43
C TYR A 167 -13.14 5.85 4.83
N LEU A 168 -12.97 6.41 3.64
CA LEU A 168 -11.67 6.44 2.94
C LEU A 168 -10.75 7.56 3.47
N LEU A 169 -11.28 8.50 4.25
CA LEU A 169 -10.58 9.70 4.74
C LEU A 169 -10.31 9.68 6.25
N LEU A 170 -10.84 8.71 6.99
CA LEU A 170 -10.66 8.63 8.45
C LEU A 170 -9.32 8.01 8.88
N ILE A 171 -8.44 7.68 7.91
CA ILE A 171 -7.12 7.04 8.12
C ILE A 171 -5.97 7.88 7.51
N LEU A 172 -6.23 9.11 7.07
CA LEU A 172 -5.20 10.14 6.91
C LEU A 172 -5.14 11.00 8.17
#